data_AF-A0A358KIA7-F1
#
_entry.id   AF-A0A358KIA7-F1
#
_cell.length_a   1.000
_cell.length_b   1.000
_cell.length_c   1.000
_cell.angle_alpha   90.00
_cell.angle_beta   90.00
_cell.angle_gamma   90.00
#
_symmetry.space_group_name_H-M   'P 1'
#
loop_
_entity.id
_entity.type
_entity.pdbx_description
1 polymer ?
#
loop_
_entity_poly.entity_id
_entity_poly.type
_entity_poly.pdbx_seq_one_letter_code
_entity_poly.pdbx_strand_id
1 'polypeptide(L)'
;YDRNFRAERLVEQYYPTQFKPRPDRKSVPKEVYDAWPVEMARVLLKMGYAGPHVRLYSLKLEPLIDQWPPRSHTALYGIGPVGEADVAKLLQTFATRAWRRPVTAAEVALYVQLVRSMMEDPKAGGNKALGAIKELKYRVYHGKWTKLPEFDQLKPAATGTLADGLIDIHPARKPEHYGMVFEGRLETPVAGEYEFEIASDDGSRVLVGGQKAVEHDGLHGASTKRGKVKLTKGTHKIRVEYFAYGQPNSLRLAWSGPGIASAPLSVMPEAPRQLAGDPDDTRAIRALQAGYTALLCSPRFLYLRENTGTLDPYALASRLSYFLWSSMPDATLLRLAAENKLREPAVMRTQVERMLRDPKAEAFVQNFTTTWLRLDKLGKMPPEKGGPFRFYHDRKMEPMLSKQAVAFFADVLQRNERIATFIHSDHTYLNAHIARWM
;
A
#
# COMPACT_ATOMS: atom_id res chain seq x y z
N TYR A 1 15.39 17.53 -34.03
CA TYR A 1 14.57 18.58 -33.39
C TYR A 1 14.07 19.53 -34.47
N ASP A 2 12.86 19.33 -34.96
CA ASP A 2 12.24 20.28 -35.88
C ASP A 2 11.90 21.56 -35.11
N ARG A 3 12.59 22.67 -35.45
CA ARG A 3 12.41 23.96 -34.79
C ARG A 3 11.06 24.60 -35.09
N ASN A 4 10.30 24.05 -36.05
CA ASN A 4 8.97 24.50 -36.42
C ASN A 4 7.88 23.90 -35.52
N PHE A 5 8.16 22.80 -34.81
CA PHE A 5 7.24 22.17 -33.86
C PHE A 5 7.40 22.73 -32.44
N ARG A 6 7.52 24.05 -32.33
CA ARG A 6 7.57 24.76 -31.04
C ARG A 6 6.24 25.44 -30.78
N ALA A 7 5.81 25.44 -29.52
CA ALA A 7 4.50 25.95 -29.15
C ALA A 7 4.28 27.37 -29.68
N GLU A 8 5.27 28.25 -29.56
CA GLU A 8 5.19 29.62 -30.06
C GLU A 8 4.96 29.73 -31.57
N ARG A 9 5.58 28.86 -32.37
CA ARG A 9 5.44 28.86 -33.84
C ARG A 9 4.10 28.30 -34.27
N LEU A 10 3.60 27.30 -33.55
CA LEU A 10 2.28 26.75 -33.79
C LEU A 10 1.17 27.73 -33.40
N VAL A 11 1.34 28.50 -32.31
CA VAL A 11 0.42 29.59 -31.97
C VAL A 11 0.48 30.69 -33.04
N GLU A 12 1.68 31.11 -33.47
CA GLU A 12 1.85 32.11 -34.53
C GLU A 12 1.17 31.69 -35.84
N GLN A 13 1.28 30.41 -36.20
CA GLN A 13 0.73 29.86 -37.45
C GLN A 13 -0.78 29.64 -37.40
N TYR A 14 -1.30 29.01 -36.35
CA TYR A 14 -2.69 28.54 -36.29
C TYR A 14 -3.61 29.46 -35.49
N TYR A 15 -3.05 30.29 -34.61
CA TYR A 15 -3.78 31.17 -33.69
C TYR A 15 -3.16 32.58 -33.66
N PRO A 16 -3.04 33.28 -34.81
CA PRO A 16 -2.31 34.55 -34.92
C PRO A 16 -2.91 35.67 -34.07
N THR A 17 -4.22 35.62 -33.77
CA THR A 17 -4.88 36.61 -32.91
C THR A 17 -4.56 36.42 -31.42
N GLN A 18 -4.04 35.25 -31.04
CA GLN A 18 -3.63 34.90 -29.67
C GLN A 18 -2.11 34.91 -29.49
N PHE A 19 -1.36 34.96 -30.60
CA PHE A 19 0.09 35.05 -30.59
C PHE A 19 0.55 36.38 -29.99
N LYS A 20 1.51 36.31 -29.07
CA LYS A 20 2.19 37.48 -28.51
C LYS A 20 3.68 37.35 -28.79
N PRO A 21 4.33 38.33 -29.45
CA PRO A 21 5.76 38.27 -29.71
C PRO A 21 6.54 38.18 -28.40
N ARG A 22 7.69 37.50 -28.44
CA ARG A 22 8.52 37.33 -27.24
C ARG A 22 8.99 38.71 -26.75
N PRO A 23 8.76 39.06 -25.47
CA PRO A 23 9.22 40.32 -24.93
C PRO A 23 10.75 40.36 -24.91
N ASP A 24 11.34 41.56 -25.01
CA ASP A 24 12.77 41.73 -24.80
C ASP A 24 13.11 41.44 -23.33
N ARG A 25 14.16 40.65 -23.10
CA ARG A 25 14.63 40.31 -21.75
C ARG A 25 14.99 41.56 -20.94
N LYS A 26 15.39 42.65 -21.59
CA LYS A 26 15.76 43.90 -20.92
C LYS A 26 14.55 44.78 -20.55
N SER A 27 13.37 44.49 -21.10
CA SER A 27 12.18 45.34 -20.93
C SER A 27 11.14 44.78 -19.96
N VAL A 28 11.27 43.52 -19.53
CA VAL A 28 10.35 42.87 -18.59
C VAL A 28 11.08 42.17 -17.44
N PRO A 29 10.44 41.97 -16.27
CA PRO A 29 10.98 41.13 -15.22
C PRO A 29 11.31 39.71 -15.71
N LYS A 30 12.31 39.08 -15.10
CA LYS A 30 12.81 37.76 -15.51
C LYS A 30 11.70 36.70 -15.49
N GLU A 31 10.80 36.79 -14.53
CA GLU A 31 9.69 35.86 -14.33
C GLU A 31 8.72 35.91 -15.51
N VAL A 32 8.48 37.10 -16.06
CA VAL A 32 7.62 37.31 -17.24
C VAL A 32 8.31 36.79 -18.51
N TYR A 33 9.62 37.05 -18.64
CA TYR A 33 10.40 36.56 -19.79
C TYR A 33 10.49 35.02 -19.81
N ASP A 34 10.68 34.40 -18.65
CA ASP A 34 10.80 32.95 -18.50
C ASP A 34 9.44 32.23 -18.60
N ALA A 35 8.34 32.90 -18.25
CA ALA A 35 6.98 32.36 -18.37
C ALA A 35 6.44 32.36 -19.82
N TRP A 36 6.94 33.24 -20.69
CA TRP A 36 6.40 33.43 -22.05
C TRP A 36 6.27 32.13 -22.89
N PRO A 37 7.26 31.21 -22.94
CA PRO A 37 7.10 29.95 -23.68
C PRO A 37 5.97 29.07 -23.14
N VAL A 38 5.77 29.08 -21.82
CA VAL A 38 4.71 28.32 -21.15
C VAL A 38 3.34 28.92 -21.45
N GLU A 39 3.24 30.24 -21.56
CA GLU A 39 2.01 30.92 -21.98
C GLU A 39 1.61 30.52 -23.40
N MET A 40 2.55 30.51 -24.35
CA MET A 40 2.28 30.05 -25.72
C MET A 40 1.84 28.57 -25.75
N ALA A 41 2.46 27.71 -24.95
CA ALA A 41 2.01 26.32 -24.81
C ALA A 41 0.59 26.21 -24.21
N ARG A 42 0.24 27.08 -23.26
CA ARG A 42 -1.09 27.14 -22.64
C ARG A 42 -2.17 27.54 -23.65
N VAL A 43 -1.85 28.43 -24.58
CA VAL A 43 -2.77 28.81 -25.67
C VAL A 43 -3.11 27.61 -26.54
N LEU A 44 -2.13 26.80 -26.95
CA LEU A 44 -2.39 25.58 -27.73
C LEU A 44 -3.22 24.54 -26.95
N LEU A 45 -2.91 24.33 -25.66
CA LEU A 45 -3.69 23.41 -24.83
C LEU A 45 -5.15 23.85 -24.72
N LYS A 46 -5.40 25.17 -24.58
CA LYS A 46 -6.75 25.72 -24.43
C LYS A 46 -7.54 25.73 -25.74
N MET A 47 -6.89 26.07 -26.85
CA MET A 47 -7.52 26.23 -28.16
C MET A 47 -7.59 24.93 -28.96
N GLY A 48 -6.87 23.89 -28.51
CA GLY A 48 -6.63 22.68 -29.28
C GLY A 48 -5.44 22.85 -30.23
N TYR A 49 -4.99 21.75 -30.83
CA TYR A 49 -4.00 21.77 -31.91
C TYR A 49 -4.76 21.73 -33.25
N ALA A 50 -4.57 22.71 -34.13
CA ALA A 50 -5.26 22.75 -35.44
C ALA A 50 -4.40 22.17 -36.59
N GLY A 51 -3.19 21.72 -36.30
CA GLY A 51 -2.29 21.13 -37.29
C GLY A 51 -2.57 19.64 -37.54
N PRO A 52 -1.69 18.94 -38.29
CA PRO A 52 -1.86 17.54 -38.65
C PRO A 52 -2.02 16.64 -37.41
N HIS A 53 -3.15 15.97 -37.29
CA HIS A 53 -3.39 15.02 -36.21
C HIS A 53 -2.86 13.63 -36.55
N VAL A 54 -2.30 12.94 -35.54
CA VAL A 54 -2.09 11.50 -35.62
C VAL A 54 -3.45 10.83 -35.55
N ARG A 55 -3.87 10.20 -36.66
CA ARG A 55 -5.06 9.36 -36.69
C ARG A 55 -4.69 7.96 -36.24
N LEU A 56 -4.98 7.63 -34.99
CA LEU A 56 -4.85 6.26 -34.48
C LEU A 56 -5.95 5.41 -35.13
N TYR A 57 -5.56 4.55 -36.07
CA TYR A 57 -6.49 3.66 -36.78
C TYR A 57 -6.89 2.47 -35.91
N SER A 58 -5.95 1.93 -35.13
CA SER A 58 -6.22 0.92 -34.11
C SER A 58 -5.16 1.00 -33.01
N LEU A 59 -5.55 0.64 -31.79
CA LEU A 59 -4.68 0.46 -30.64
C LEU A 59 -5.04 -0.89 -30.03
N LYS A 60 -4.09 -1.83 -29.98
CA LYS A 60 -4.26 -3.10 -29.30
C LYS A 60 -3.36 -3.11 -28.06
N LEU A 61 -3.96 -3.29 -26.89
CA LEU A 61 -3.26 -3.49 -25.63
C LEU A 61 -3.29 -4.99 -25.32
N GLU A 62 -2.13 -5.62 -25.31
CA GLU A 62 -1.99 -7.02 -24.93
C GLU A 62 -1.44 -7.11 -23.50
N PRO A 63 -2.02 -7.94 -22.62
CA PRO A 63 -1.47 -8.13 -21.29
C PRO A 63 -0.07 -8.75 -21.38
N LEU A 64 0.86 -8.26 -20.55
CA LEU A 64 2.22 -8.81 -20.42
C LEU A 64 2.27 -10.24 -19.86
N ILE A 65 1.11 -10.86 -19.60
CA ILE A 65 0.96 -12.17 -18.99
C ILE A 65 0.06 -13.05 -19.85
N ASP A 66 0.47 -14.30 -20.04
CA ASP A 66 -0.18 -15.28 -20.92
C ASP A 66 -1.60 -15.66 -20.47
N GLN A 67 -1.97 -15.32 -19.22
CA GLN A 67 -3.27 -15.62 -18.64
C GLN A 67 -3.76 -14.46 -17.77
N TRP A 68 -5.00 -14.05 -17.98
CA TRP A 68 -5.69 -13.07 -17.14
C TRP A 68 -6.96 -13.70 -16.50
N PRO A 69 -7.19 -13.56 -15.19
CA PRO A 69 -6.28 -12.99 -14.20
C PRO A 69 -5.01 -13.86 -14.01
N PRO A 70 -3.88 -13.27 -13.56
CA PRO A 70 -2.64 -14.02 -13.33
C PRO A 70 -2.84 -15.15 -12.30
N ARG A 71 -1.99 -16.19 -12.37
CA ARG A 71 -2.03 -17.32 -11.42
C ARG A 71 -1.97 -16.92 -9.95
N SER A 72 -1.25 -15.84 -9.62
CA SER A 72 -1.20 -15.30 -8.26
C SER A 72 -2.55 -14.73 -7.81
N HIS A 73 -3.29 -14.10 -8.73
CA HIS A 73 -4.62 -13.60 -8.46
C HIS A 73 -5.59 -14.77 -8.26
N THR A 74 -5.62 -15.73 -9.18
CA THR A 74 -6.56 -16.86 -9.07
C THR A 74 -6.31 -17.74 -7.86
N ALA A 75 -5.05 -17.86 -7.42
CA ALA A 75 -4.70 -18.58 -6.19
C ALA A 75 -5.20 -17.89 -4.90
N LEU A 76 -5.40 -16.56 -4.92
CA LEU A 76 -5.82 -15.78 -3.76
C LEU A 76 -7.30 -15.37 -3.81
N TYR A 77 -7.91 -15.31 -4.98
CA TYR A 77 -9.27 -14.75 -5.11
C TYR A 77 -10.21 -15.66 -5.90
N GLY A 78 -9.70 -16.75 -6.48
CA GLY A 78 -10.49 -17.64 -7.32
C GLY A 78 -10.61 -17.16 -8.76
N ILE A 79 -11.58 -17.74 -9.49
CA ILE A 79 -11.89 -17.38 -10.88
C ILE A 79 -13.29 -16.78 -10.88
N GLY A 80 -13.47 -15.63 -11.54
CA GLY A 80 -14.73 -14.91 -11.56
C GLY A 80 -14.81 -13.80 -10.50
N PRO A 81 -16.02 -13.31 -10.19
CA PRO A 81 -16.24 -12.29 -9.17
C PRO A 81 -15.75 -12.77 -7.80
N VAL A 82 -14.99 -11.93 -7.11
CA VAL A 82 -14.41 -12.25 -5.80
C VAL A 82 -15.48 -12.31 -4.71
N GLY A 83 -16.58 -11.55 -4.87
CA GLY A 83 -17.74 -11.60 -3.98
C GLY A 83 -18.39 -13.00 -3.87
N GLU A 84 -18.26 -13.83 -4.90
CA GLU A 84 -18.82 -15.19 -4.97
C GLU A 84 -17.79 -16.29 -4.66
N ALA A 85 -16.56 -15.92 -4.31
CA ALA A 85 -15.48 -16.88 -4.12
C ALA A 85 -15.73 -17.82 -2.93
N ASP A 86 -15.29 -19.07 -3.07
CA ASP A 86 -15.29 -20.04 -1.97
C ASP A 86 -14.20 -19.70 -0.94
N VAL A 87 -14.54 -18.78 -0.02
CA VAL A 87 -13.66 -18.29 1.05
C VAL A 87 -13.08 -19.43 1.89
N ALA A 88 -13.87 -20.46 2.16
CA ALA A 88 -13.44 -21.58 3.00
C ALA A 88 -12.32 -22.36 2.31
N LYS A 89 -12.52 -22.72 1.04
CA LYS A 89 -11.53 -23.42 0.24
C LYS A 89 -10.28 -22.57 -0.01
N LEU A 90 -10.44 -21.28 -0.28
CA LEU A 90 -9.32 -20.35 -0.49
C LEU A 90 -8.44 -20.22 0.76
N LEU A 91 -9.04 -19.96 1.92
CA LEU A 91 -8.30 -19.86 3.18
C LEU A 91 -7.70 -21.21 3.60
N GLN A 92 -8.39 -22.32 3.40
CA GLN A 92 -7.85 -23.66 3.69
C GLN A 92 -6.65 -23.99 2.82
N THR A 93 -6.72 -23.69 1.51
CA THR A 93 -5.61 -23.90 0.57
C THR A 93 -4.41 -23.03 0.94
N PHE A 94 -4.67 -21.77 1.25
CA PHE A 94 -3.63 -20.83 1.68
C PHE A 94 -3.00 -21.27 3.01
N ALA A 95 -3.81 -21.62 4.01
CA ALA A 95 -3.35 -22.10 5.31
C ALA A 95 -2.53 -23.38 5.20
N THR A 96 -2.91 -24.30 4.30
CA THR A 96 -2.14 -25.54 4.03
C THR A 96 -0.72 -25.23 3.60
N ARG A 97 -0.52 -24.22 2.74
CA ARG A 97 0.80 -23.76 2.32
C ARG A 97 1.50 -22.96 3.41
N ALA A 98 0.80 -22.05 4.07
CA ALA A 98 1.34 -21.18 5.11
C ALA A 98 1.84 -21.98 6.32
N TRP A 99 1.10 -23.00 6.73
CA TRP A 99 1.43 -23.86 7.87
C TRP A 99 2.18 -25.14 7.48
N ARG A 100 2.48 -25.29 6.17
CA ARG A 100 3.30 -26.38 5.59
C ARG A 100 2.80 -27.80 5.93
N ARG A 101 1.47 -27.97 6.05
CA ARG A 101 0.81 -29.25 6.33
C ARG A 101 -0.66 -29.19 5.91
N PRO A 102 -1.36 -30.33 5.79
CA PRO A 102 -2.81 -30.34 5.64
C PRO A 102 -3.52 -29.60 6.78
N VAL A 103 -4.53 -28.81 6.43
CA VAL A 103 -5.34 -28.02 7.35
C VAL A 103 -6.80 -28.43 7.22
N THR A 104 -7.47 -28.65 8.34
CA THR A 104 -8.91 -28.99 8.35
C THR A 104 -9.77 -27.74 8.28
N ALA A 105 -11.02 -27.87 7.82
CA ALA A 105 -11.97 -26.77 7.78
C ALA A 105 -12.21 -26.13 9.18
N ALA A 106 -12.18 -26.95 10.24
CA ALA A 106 -12.34 -26.48 11.62
C ALA A 106 -11.21 -25.53 12.05
N GLU A 107 -9.97 -25.78 11.62
CA GLU A 107 -8.83 -24.94 11.98
C GLU A 107 -8.85 -23.55 11.34
N VAL A 108 -9.53 -23.39 10.20
CA VAL A 108 -9.68 -22.12 9.50
C VAL A 108 -11.03 -21.45 9.75
N ALA A 109 -11.94 -22.09 10.48
CA ALA A 109 -13.32 -21.64 10.65
C ALA A 109 -13.43 -20.19 11.18
N LEU A 110 -12.61 -19.82 12.17
CA LEU A 110 -12.60 -18.45 12.72
C LEU A 110 -12.10 -17.42 11.71
N TYR A 111 -11.13 -17.78 10.86
CA TYR A 111 -10.65 -16.91 9.78
C TYR A 111 -11.70 -16.75 8.68
N VAL A 112 -12.39 -17.83 8.33
CA VAL A 112 -13.51 -17.81 7.38
C VAL A 112 -14.63 -16.91 7.89
N GLN A 113 -14.99 -17.03 9.17
CA GLN A 113 -16.01 -16.19 9.81
C GLN A 113 -15.61 -14.71 9.78
N LEU A 114 -14.35 -14.39 10.12
CA LEU A 114 -13.82 -13.03 10.02
C LEU A 114 -13.96 -12.49 8.59
N VAL A 115 -13.48 -13.21 7.59
CA VAL A 115 -13.55 -12.76 6.18
C VAL A 115 -14.99 -12.56 5.76
N ARG A 116 -15.89 -13.52 6.01
CA ARG A 116 -17.31 -13.39 5.65
C ARG A 116 -17.96 -12.16 6.30
N SER A 117 -17.69 -11.92 7.58
CA SER A 117 -18.21 -10.72 8.27
C SER A 117 -17.72 -9.40 7.66
N MET A 118 -16.54 -9.39 7.04
CA MET A 118 -15.99 -8.23 6.35
C MET A 118 -16.45 -8.11 4.89
N MET A 119 -16.90 -9.22 4.28
CA MET A 119 -17.49 -9.25 2.94
C MET A 119 -18.94 -8.75 2.93
N GLU A 120 -19.67 -8.89 4.04
CA GLU A 120 -21.03 -8.37 4.16
C GLU A 120 -21.05 -6.84 3.99
N ASP A 121 -21.97 -6.33 3.15
CA ASP A 121 -22.16 -4.90 3.00
C ASP A 121 -22.93 -4.32 4.21
N PRO A 122 -22.35 -3.38 5.00
CA PRO A 122 -23.05 -2.71 6.09
C PRO A 122 -24.31 -1.96 5.62
N LYS A 123 -24.45 -1.67 4.32
CA LYS A 123 -25.64 -0.98 3.75
C LYS A 123 -26.75 -1.93 3.30
N ALA A 124 -26.45 -3.17 2.90
CA ALA A 124 -27.45 -4.17 2.48
C ALA A 124 -28.38 -4.60 3.64
N GLY A 125 -27.93 -4.42 4.88
CA GLY A 125 -28.72 -4.62 6.11
C GLY A 125 -29.48 -3.37 6.59
N GLY A 126 -30.04 -2.56 5.68
CA GLY A 126 -30.94 -1.47 6.06
C GLY A 126 -30.33 -0.45 7.04
N ASN A 127 -29.49 0.45 6.52
CA ASN A 127 -29.12 1.71 7.17
C ASN A 127 -28.65 1.63 8.65
N LYS A 128 -27.47 1.06 8.89
CA LYS A 128 -26.69 1.28 10.13
C LYS A 128 -25.21 1.48 9.85
N ALA A 129 -24.86 2.50 9.04
CA ALA A 129 -23.50 3.03 9.08
C ALA A 129 -23.31 3.73 10.44
N LEU A 130 -22.58 3.08 11.37
CA LEU A 130 -22.09 3.72 12.58
C LEU A 130 -21.26 4.95 12.17
N GLY A 131 -21.84 6.13 12.28
CA GLY A 131 -21.21 7.39 11.91
C GLY A 131 -22.03 8.31 11.02
N ALA A 132 -22.99 7.83 10.23
CA ALA A 132 -23.76 8.74 9.36
C ALA A 132 -24.59 9.74 10.17
N ILE A 133 -24.61 11.01 9.73
CA ILE A 133 -25.43 12.04 10.35
C ILE A 133 -26.87 11.86 9.88
N LYS A 134 -27.77 11.50 10.79
CA LYS A 134 -29.19 11.37 10.51
C LYS A 134 -29.82 12.74 10.33
N GLU A 135 -30.79 12.85 9.40
CA GLU A 135 -31.54 14.08 9.13
C GLU A 135 -30.66 15.29 8.78
N LEU A 136 -29.56 15.05 8.08
CA LEU A 136 -28.58 16.08 7.75
C LEU A 136 -29.17 17.14 6.81
N LYS A 137 -29.20 18.37 7.31
CA LYS A 137 -29.61 19.58 6.60
C LYS A 137 -28.43 20.49 6.38
N TYR A 138 -28.49 21.32 5.34
CA TYR A 138 -27.49 22.35 5.09
C TYR A 138 -28.15 23.71 4.82
N ARG A 139 -27.37 24.77 5.11
CA ARG A 139 -27.64 26.16 4.77
C ARG A 139 -26.39 26.75 4.12
N VAL A 140 -26.53 27.38 2.96
CA VAL A 140 -25.47 28.08 2.22
C VAL A 140 -25.61 29.57 2.46
N TYR A 141 -24.48 30.25 2.65
CA TYR A 141 -24.38 31.69 2.85
C TYR A 141 -23.34 32.27 1.91
N HIS A 142 -23.55 33.49 1.45
CA HIS A 142 -22.57 34.22 0.65
C HIS A 142 -21.99 35.37 1.46
N GLY A 143 -20.68 35.50 1.48
CA GLY A 143 -20.02 36.58 2.20
C GLY A 143 -18.50 36.47 2.17
N LYS A 144 -17.84 37.57 2.49
CA LYS A 144 -16.39 37.66 2.60
C LYS A 144 -16.04 37.71 4.08
N TRP A 145 -15.63 36.57 4.62
CA TRP A 145 -15.26 36.45 6.02
C TRP A 145 -13.81 36.01 6.15
N THR A 146 -13.12 36.50 7.17
CA THR A 146 -11.77 36.05 7.53
C THR A 146 -11.77 35.21 8.82
N LYS A 147 -12.94 35.06 9.44
CA LYS A 147 -13.27 34.24 10.62
C LYS A 147 -14.73 33.77 10.50
N LEU A 148 -15.09 32.69 11.18
CA LEU A 148 -16.45 32.17 11.22
C LEU A 148 -17.45 33.26 11.68
N PRO A 149 -18.47 33.59 10.87
CA PRO A 149 -19.51 34.53 11.27
C PRO A 149 -20.56 33.87 12.15
N GLU A 150 -21.41 34.68 12.77
CA GLU A 150 -22.64 34.23 13.42
C GLU A 150 -23.70 33.88 12.36
N PHE A 151 -23.61 32.68 11.79
CA PHE A 151 -24.46 32.24 10.68
C PHE A 151 -25.97 32.29 10.95
N ASP A 152 -26.40 32.17 12.22
CA ASP A 152 -27.81 32.25 12.59
C ASP A 152 -28.37 33.67 12.52
N GLN A 153 -27.50 34.69 12.44
CA GLN A 153 -27.90 36.09 12.20
C GLN A 153 -27.93 36.45 10.71
N LEU A 154 -27.52 35.53 9.83
CA LEU A 154 -27.45 35.73 8.39
C LEU A 154 -28.65 35.10 7.68
N LYS A 155 -29.02 35.67 6.54
CA LYS A 155 -30.01 35.07 5.65
C LYS A 155 -29.35 34.02 4.76
N PRO A 156 -29.79 32.75 4.76
CA PRO A 156 -29.23 31.73 3.89
C PRO A 156 -29.60 32.03 2.42
N ALA A 157 -28.63 31.83 1.53
CA ALA A 157 -28.80 31.90 0.09
C ALA A 157 -29.45 30.64 -0.49
N ALA A 158 -29.19 29.47 0.11
CA ALA A 158 -29.82 28.21 -0.23
C ALA A 158 -29.93 27.31 1.00
N THR A 159 -30.89 26.39 1.00
CA THR A 159 -31.06 25.37 2.03
C THR A 159 -31.40 24.03 1.39
N GLY A 160 -31.15 22.93 2.10
CA GLY A 160 -31.50 21.60 1.61
C GLY A 160 -31.14 20.48 2.58
N THR A 161 -31.19 19.24 2.09
CA THR A 161 -30.92 18.01 2.84
C THR A 161 -29.89 17.15 2.13
N LEU A 162 -29.06 16.44 2.88
CA LEU A 162 -28.11 15.45 2.40
C LEU A 162 -28.55 14.07 2.90
N ALA A 163 -29.15 13.28 2.01
CA ALA A 163 -29.78 11.99 2.35
C ALA A 163 -28.78 10.87 2.69
N ASP A 164 -27.53 11.01 2.26
CA ASP A 164 -26.43 10.08 2.55
C ASP A 164 -25.83 10.25 3.95
N GLY A 165 -26.22 11.31 4.67
CA GLY A 165 -25.74 11.62 6.02
C GLY A 165 -24.27 12.00 6.06
N LEU A 166 -23.70 12.44 4.93
CA LEU A 166 -22.34 12.93 4.80
C LEU A 166 -22.34 14.41 4.44
N ILE A 167 -21.50 15.19 5.10
CA ILE A 167 -21.31 16.61 4.81
C ILE A 167 -20.68 16.79 3.43
N ASP A 168 -21.32 17.60 2.60
CA ASP A 168 -20.88 17.95 1.26
C ASP A 168 -20.96 19.47 1.02
N ILE A 169 -19.87 20.06 0.53
CA ILE A 169 -19.76 21.49 0.22
C ILE A 169 -20.17 21.84 -1.22
N HIS A 170 -20.32 20.86 -2.12
CA HIS A 170 -20.73 21.10 -3.51
C HIS A 170 -22.07 21.87 -3.66
N PRO A 171 -23.07 21.73 -2.77
CA PRO A 171 -24.28 22.53 -2.81
C PRO A 171 -24.06 24.04 -2.71
N ALA A 172 -22.88 24.53 -2.29
CA ALA A 172 -22.55 25.95 -2.30
C ALA A 172 -22.61 26.57 -3.70
N ARG A 173 -22.33 25.78 -4.75
CA ARG A 173 -22.32 26.20 -6.17
C ARG A 173 -21.54 27.49 -6.43
N LYS A 174 -20.50 27.74 -5.63
CA LYS A 174 -19.68 28.95 -5.70
C LYS A 174 -18.22 28.58 -5.46
N PRO A 175 -17.29 29.12 -6.26
CA PRO A 175 -15.87 28.80 -6.10
C PRO A 175 -15.29 29.43 -4.84
N GLU A 176 -15.75 30.61 -4.40
CA GLU A 176 -15.13 31.35 -3.29
C GLU A 176 -16.16 32.24 -2.57
N HIS A 177 -15.78 32.78 -1.41
CA HIS A 177 -16.60 33.72 -0.63
C HIS A 177 -18.00 33.18 -0.30
N TYR A 178 -18.04 32.02 0.33
CA TYR A 178 -19.25 31.40 0.84
C TYR A 178 -19.01 30.73 2.20
N GLY A 179 -20.10 30.38 2.86
CA GLY A 179 -20.08 29.57 4.06
C GLY A 179 -21.23 28.60 4.09
N MET A 180 -21.07 27.53 4.85
CA MET A 180 -22.08 26.50 4.99
C MET A 180 -22.23 26.11 6.45
N VAL A 181 -23.49 25.87 6.83
CA VAL A 181 -23.86 25.29 8.11
C VAL A 181 -24.56 23.97 7.84
N PHE A 182 -24.09 22.91 8.48
CA PHE A 182 -24.66 21.58 8.44
C PHE A 182 -25.21 21.22 9.80
N GLU A 183 -26.44 20.71 9.86
CA GLU A 183 -27.10 20.33 11.11
C GLU A 183 -27.78 18.98 10.97
N GLY A 184 -27.63 18.14 11.99
CA GLY A 184 -28.28 16.82 12.01
C GLY A 184 -28.12 16.11 13.35
N ARG A 185 -28.25 14.79 13.32
CA ARG A 185 -28.25 13.93 14.50
C ARG A 185 -27.18 12.85 14.42
N LEU A 186 -26.31 12.81 15.43
CA LEU A 186 -25.25 11.82 15.57
C LEU A 186 -25.61 10.82 16.67
N GLU A 187 -25.47 9.52 16.40
CA GLU A 187 -25.78 8.46 17.36
C GLU A 187 -24.50 7.88 17.97
N THR A 188 -24.35 7.99 19.29
CA THR A 188 -23.21 7.46 20.04
C THR A 188 -23.58 6.10 20.66
N PRO A 189 -22.90 5.01 20.29
CA PRO A 189 -23.25 3.67 20.77
C PRO A 189 -22.91 3.45 22.25
N VAL A 190 -21.89 4.16 22.76
CA VAL A 190 -21.35 3.98 24.12
C VAL A 190 -21.04 5.36 24.70
N ALA A 191 -21.32 5.55 25.99
CA ALA A 191 -20.93 6.80 26.66
C ALA A 191 -19.40 6.86 26.80
N GLY A 192 -18.79 8.00 26.49
CA GLY A 192 -17.36 8.20 26.66
C GLY A 192 -16.81 9.40 25.88
N GLU A 193 -15.49 9.44 25.76
CA GLU A 193 -14.78 10.50 25.06
C GLU A 193 -14.66 10.18 23.57
N TYR A 194 -15.17 11.06 22.71
CA TYR A 194 -15.08 10.96 21.27
C TYR A 194 -14.10 12.01 20.74
N GLU A 195 -13.30 11.64 19.75
CA GLU A 195 -12.36 12.52 19.07
C GLU A 195 -12.89 12.85 17.68
N PHE A 196 -12.90 14.13 17.34
CA PHE A 196 -13.25 14.66 16.03
C PHE A 196 -11.99 15.19 15.35
N GLU A 197 -11.81 14.80 14.09
CA GLU A 197 -10.74 15.27 13.23
C GLU A 197 -11.34 16.07 12.08
N ILE A 198 -11.00 17.36 12.00
CA ILE A 198 -11.43 18.26 10.93
C ILE A 198 -10.23 18.75 10.13
N ALA A 199 -10.35 18.81 8.81
CA ALA A 199 -9.37 19.43 7.94
C ALA A 199 -10.09 20.30 6.92
N SER A 200 -9.81 21.60 6.91
CA SER A 200 -10.48 22.56 6.04
C SER A 200 -9.51 23.57 5.42
N ASP A 201 -9.81 24.00 4.20
CA ASP A 201 -9.31 25.26 3.63
C ASP A 201 -10.16 26.40 4.18
N ASP A 202 -9.54 27.28 4.98
CA ASP A 202 -10.15 28.30 5.84
C ASP A 202 -11.01 27.74 7.01
N GLY A 203 -11.81 28.59 7.63
CA GLY A 203 -12.32 28.33 8.97
C GLY A 203 -13.45 27.30 9.05
N SER A 204 -13.36 26.43 10.05
CA SER A 204 -14.38 25.43 10.37
C SER A 204 -14.54 25.14 11.85
N ARG A 205 -15.73 24.69 12.24
CA ARG A 205 -16.10 24.39 13.64
C ARG A 205 -17.10 23.25 13.73
N VAL A 206 -16.93 22.39 14.73
CA VAL A 206 -17.82 21.28 15.04
C VAL A 206 -18.35 21.41 16.46
N LEU A 207 -19.67 21.38 16.56
CA LEU A 207 -20.43 21.43 17.81
C LEU A 207 -21.24 20.13 17.94
N VAL A 208 -21.14 19.44 19.07
CA VAL A 208 -21.92 18.22 19.35
C VAL A 208 -22.57 18.34 20.73
N GLY A 209 -23.88 18.15 20.80
CA GLY A 209 -24.64 18.34 22.04
C GLY A 209 -24.57 19.77 22.60
N GLY A 210 -24.29 20.76 21.75
CA GLY A 210 -24.04 22.15 22.14
C GLY A 210 -22.62 22.43 22.65
N GLN A 211 -21.76 21.42 22.75
CA GLN A 211 -20.36 21.56 23.16
C GLN A 211 -19.44 21.67 21.94
N LYS A 212 -18.42 22.54 22.02
CA LYS A 212 -17.41 22.68 20.97
C LYS A 212 -16.46 21.47 20.99
N ALA A 213 -16.54 20.64 19.96
CA ALA A 213 -15.72 19.45 19.82
C ALA A 213 -14.34 19.79 19.22
N VAL A 214 -14.33 20.55 18.12
CA VAL A 214 -13.11 21.04 17.46
C VAL A 214 -13.40 22.33 16.70
N GLU A 215 -12.42 23.23 16.65
CA GLU A 215 -12.49 24.49 15.91
C GLU A 215 -11.11 24.78 15.31
N HIS A 216 -11.13 25.17 14.05
CA HIS A 216 -9.96 25.61 13.30
C HIS A 216 -10.39 26.79 12.44
N ASP A 217 -10.37 27.98 13.04
CA ASP A 217 -10.91 29.21 12.44
C ASP A 217 -9.79 30.13 11.92
N GLY A 218 -10.11 30.95 10.93
CA GLY A 218 -9.19 31.87 10.27
C GLY A 218 -8.91 31.51 8.81
N LEU A 219 -8.02 32.28 8.18
CA LEU A 219 -7.55 32.01 6.82
C LEU A 219 -6.34 31.08 6.86
N HIS A 220 -6.44 29.92 6.22
CA HIS A 220 -5.36 28.94 6.16
C HIS A 220 -5.64 27.88 5.09
N GLY A 221 -4.58 27.23 4.59
CA GLY A 221 -4.75 26.04 3.75
C GLY A 221 -5.19 24.81 4.56
N ALA A 222 -5.56 23.76 3.84
CA ALA A 222 -5.98 22.47 4.37
C ALA A 222 -4.97 21.93 5.40
N SER A 223 -5.36 22.00 6.66
CA SER A 223 -4.58 21.46 7.77
C SER A 223 -5.51 20.84 8.79
N THR A 224 -5.03 19.77 9.42
CA THR A 224 -5.83 18.93 10.29
C THR A 224 -5.79 19.43 11.72
N LYS A 225 -6.97 19.56 12.32
CA LYS A 225 -7.16 19.83 13.75
C LYS A 225 -7.97 18.70 14.38
N ARG A 226 -7.56 18.30 15.58
CA ARG A 226 -8.29 17.34 16.41
C ARG A 226 -8.83 18.00 17.67
N GLY A 227 -9.96 17.51 18.14
CA GLY A 227 -10.55 17.92 19.41
C GLY A 227 -11.43 16.81 19.96
N LYS A 228 -11.69 16.88 21.26
CA LYS A 228 -12.38 15.80 21.98
C LYS A 228 -13.59 16.34 22.73
N VAL A 229 -14.62 15.52 22.83
CA VAL A 229 -15.85 15.84 23.55
C VAL A 229 -16.38 14.59 24.24
N LYS A 230 -16.89 14.74 25.47
CA LYS A 230 -17.53 13.66 26.21
C LYS A 230 -19.00 13.59 25.85
N LEU A 231 -19.45 12.45 25.38
CA LEU A 231 -20.83 12.22 24.97
C LEU A 231 -21.43 11.06 25.75
N THR A 232 -22.70 11.18 26.13
CA THR A 232 -23.48 10.06 26.68
C THR A 232 -23.88 9.12 25.56
N LYS A 233 -24.32 7.89 25.88
CA LYS A 233 -24.94 7.00 24.89
C LYS A 233 -26.26 7.59 24.40
N GLY A 234 -26.52 7.61 23.09
CA GLY A 234 -27.78 8.05 22.51
C GLY A 234 -27.60 9.04 21.36
N THR A 235 -28.64 9.84 21.08
CA THR A 235 -28.64 10.78 19.96
C THR A 235 -28.23 12.19 20.41
N HIS A 236 -27.26 12.77 19.73
CA HIS A 236 -26.76 14.13 19.94
C HIS A 236 -27.01 15.00 18.72
N LYS A 237 -27.35 16.27 18.93
CA LYS A 237 -27.34 17.24 17.83
C LYS A 237 -25.91 17.52 17.41
N ILE A 238 -25.63 17.46 16.11
CA ILE A 238 -24.35 17.88 15.54
C ILE A 238 -24.59 19.11 14.66
N ARG A 239 -23.70 20.09 14.78
CA ARG A 239 -23.63 21.26 13.92
C ARG A 239 -22.20 21.46 13.45
N VAL A 240 -22.02 21.61 12.14
CA VAL A 240 -20.72 21.86 11.52
C VAL A 240 -20.82 23.15 10.71
N GLU A 241 -19.86 24.03 10.91
CA GLU A 241 -19.79 25.34 10.27
C GLU A 241 -18.50 25.44 9.49
N TYR A 242 -18.58 26.08 8.33
CA TYR A 242 -17.48 26.21 7.39
C TYR A 242 -17.58 27.52 6.63
N PHE A 243 -16.46 28.19 6.36
CA PHE A 243 -16.39 29.24 5.35
C PHE A 243 -15.18 29.05 4.44
N ALA A 244 -15.32 29.51 3.20
CA ALA A 244 -14.26 29.54 2.20
C ALA A 244 -14.06 30.98 1.73
N TYR A 245 -12.85 31.50 1.87
CA TYR A 245 -12.46 32.80 1.32
C TYR A 245 -11.94 32.66 -0.11
N GLY A 246 -11.05 31.69 -0.37
CA GLY A 246 -10.35 31.52 -1.65
C GLY A 246 -10.48 30.12 -2.27
N GLN A 247 -9.47 29.72 -3.06
CA GLN A 247 -9.36 28.39 -3.65
C GLN A 247 -7.99 27.77 -3.34
N PRO A 248 -7.89 26.43 -3.23
CA PRO A 248 -8.96 25.42 -3.31
C PRO A 248 -9.89 25.41 -2.08
N ASN A 249 -11.06 24.76 -2.20
CA ASN A 249 -11.95 24.51 -1.06
C ASN A 249 -11.92 23.04 -0.67
N SER A 250 -11.79 22.78 0.62
CA SER A 250 -11.96 21.44 1.15
C SER A 250 -12.48 21.49 2.57
N LEU A 251 -13.31 20.51 2.91
CA LEU A 251 -13.78 20.25 4.26
C LEU A 251 -13.85 18.74 4.44
N ARG A 252 -13.00 18.20 5.30
CA ARG A 252 -13.03 16.80 5.73
C ARG A 252 -13.34 16.73 7.20
N LEU A 253 -14.25 15.82 7.56
CA LEU A 253 -14.60 15.55 8.95
C LEU A 253 -14.65 14.03 9.16
N ALA A 254 -14.00 13.57 10.23
CA ALA A 254 -14.09 12.21 10.72
C ALA A 254 -14.19 12.22 12.24
N TRP A 255 -14.65 11.11 12.81
CA TRP A 255 -14.72 10.93 14.26
C TRP A 255 -14.40 9.50 14.68
N SER A 256 -13.96 9.34 15.92
CA SER A 256 -13.64 8.06 16.55
C SER A 256 -14.00 8.09 18.04
N GLY A 257 -14.15 6.92 18.66
CA GLY A 257 -14.42 6.81 20.08
C GLY A 257 -14.91 5.43 20.49
N PRO A 258 -15.44 5.27 21.71
CA PRO A 258 -15.98 4.00 22.19
C PRO A 258 -17.02 3.41 21.22
N GLY A 259 -16.73 2.21 20.72
CA GLY A 259 -17.55 1.51 19.72
C GLY A 259 -17.38 1.97 18.27
N ILE A 260 -16.46 2.91 17.98
CA ILE A 260 -16.21 3.47 16.64
C ILE A 260 -14.70 3.63 16.43
N ALA A 261 -14.09 2.79 15.60
CA ALA A 261 -12.64 2.87 15.33
C ALA A 261 -12.25 4.16 14.59
N SER A 262 -12.95 4.48 13.50
CA SER A 262 -12.90 5.76 12.77
C SER A 262 -14.01 5.74 11.72
N ALA A 263 -14.79 6.81 11.61
CA ALA A 263 -15.85 6.93 10.62
C ALA A 263 -15.85 8.33 9.97
N PRO A 264 -16.02 8.45 8.65
CA PRO A 264 -16.15 9.74 7.98
C PRO A 264 -17.53 10.36 8.26
N LEU A 265 -17.57 11.68 8.40
CA LEU A 265 -18.76 12.52 8.52
C LEU A 265 -18.94 13.46 7.32
N SER A 266 -17.99 13.49 6.40
CA SER A 266 -18.04 14.26 5.16
C SER A 266 -17.72 13.39 3.96
N VAL A 267 -18.11 13.86 2.77
CA VAL A 267 -17.61 13.29 1.51
C VAL A 267 -16.09 13.43 1.46
N MET A 268 -15.41 12.39 1.01
CA MET A 268 -13.99 12.46 0.68
C MET A 268 -13.88 12.96 -0.76
N PRO A 269 -12.90 13.83 -1.11
CA PRO A 269 -12.62 14.11 -2.50
C PRO A 269 -12.40 12.77 -3.21
N GLU A 270 -13.18 12.51 -4.27
CA GLU A 270 -12.98 11.30 -5.06
C GLU A 270 -11.52 11.30 -5.51
N ALA A 271 -10.78 10.24 -5.15
CA ALA A 271 -9.54 9.94 -5.85
C ALA A 271 -9.86 9.92 -7.35
N PRO A 272 -8.98 10.42 -8.24
CA PRO A 272 -9.24 10.38 -9.68
C PRO A 272 -9.70 8.97 -10.05
N ARG A 273 -10.86 8.86 -10.72
CA ARG A 273 -11.48 7.60 -11.11
C ARG A 273 -10.43 6.64 -11.67
N GLN A 274 -9.89 5.79 -10.81
CA GLN A 274 -9.40 4.50 -11.24
C GLN A 274 -10.66 3.79 -11.74
N LEU A 275 -10.56 3.14 -12.90
CA LEU A 275 -11.61 2.26 -13.44
C LEU A 275 -12.12 1.40 -12.27
N ALA A 276 -13.26 1.78 -11.70
CA ALA A 276 -13.69 1.23 -10.44
C ALA A 276 -14.12 -0.20 -10.72
N GLY A 277 -13.36 -1.17 -10.21
CA GLY A 277 -13.85 -2.53 -10.07
C GLY A 277 -15.14 -2.52 -9.24
N ASP A 278 -15.92 -3.59 -9.36
CA ASP A 278 -17.13 -3.77 -8.57
C ASP A 278 -16.83 -3.46 -7.08
N PRO A 279 -17.57 -2.53 -6.43
CA PRO A 279 -17.38 -2.20 -5.03
C PRO A 279 -17.46 -3.43 -4.11
N ASP A 280 -18.26 -4.42 -4.46
CA ASP A 280 -18.40 -5.66 -3.70
C ASP A 280 -17.18 -6.56 -3.88
N ASP A 281 -16.62 -6.66 -5.10
CA ASP A 281 -15.34 -7.32 -5.33
C ASP A 281 -14.21 -6.61 -4.60
N THR A 282 -14.19 -5.28 -4.60
CA THR A 282 -13.16 -4.50 -3.90
C THR A 282 -13.18 -4.78 -2.40
N ARG A 283 -14.39 -4.86 -1.82
CA ARG A 283 -14.60 -5.23 -0.41
C ARG A 283 -14.18 -6.68 -0.15
N ALA A 284 -14.60 -7.60 -1.01
CA ALA A 284 -14.25 -9.01 -0.92
C ALA A 284 -12.74 -9.26 -0.97
N ILE A 285 -12.04 -8.57 -1.88
CA ILE A 285 -10.58 -8.57 -1.97
C ILE A 285 -9.96 -8.11 -0.65
N ARG A 286 -10.41 -7.00 -0.06
CA ARG A 286 -9.89 -6.49 1.22
C ARG A 286 -10.17 -7.45 2.38
N ALA A 287 -11.36 -8.06 2.40
CA ALA A 287 -11.72 -9.06 3.40
C ALA A 287 -10.80 -10.29 3.32
N LEU A 288 -10.59 -10.84 2.11
CA LEU A 288 -9.66 -11.94 1.89
C LEU A 288 -8.23 -11.57 2.26
N GLN A 289 -7.76 -10.36 1.91
CA GLN A 289 -6.45 -9.85 2.33
C GLN A 289 -6.30 -9.81 3.86
N ALA A 290 -7.34 -9.40 4.59
CA ALA A 290 -7.34 -9.44 6.05
C ALA A 290 -7.25 -10.88 6.58
N GLY A 291 -8.00 -11.81 5.99
CA GLY A 291 -7.91 -13.24 6.31
C GLY A 291 -6.51 -13.83 6.08
N TYR A 292 -5.89 -13.54 4.93
CA TYR A 292 -4.52 -13.95 4.63
C TYR A 292 -3.52 -13.32 5.58
N THR A 293 -3.66 -12.03 5.88
CA THR A 293 -2.80 -11.33 6.85
C THR A 293 -2.89 -11.99 8.22
N ALA A 294 -4.10 -12.30 8.69
CA ALA A 294 -4.29 -12.96 9.97
C ALA A 294 -3.66 -14.37 10.01
N LEU A 295 -3.71 -15.12 8.89
CA LEU A 295 -3.02 -16.41 8.77
C LEU A 295 -1.49 -16.25 8.81
N LEU A 296 -0.94 -15.24 8.14
CA LEU A 296 0.50 -14.94 8.12
C LEU A 296 1.00 -14.37 9.46
N CYS A 297 0.14 -13.69 10.23
CA CYS A 297 0.49 -13.23 11.58
C CYS A 297 0.30 -14.33 12.65
N SER A 298 -0.20 -15.50 12.28
CA SER A 298 -0.42 -16.60 13.24
C SER A 298 0.91 -17.19 13.74
N PRO A 299 1.00 -17.63 15.01
CA PRO A 299 2.19 -18.33 15.52
C PRO A 299 2.60 -19.55 14.69
N ARG A 300 1.62 -20.21 14.02
CA ARG A 300 1.86 -21.38 13.17
C ARG A 300 2.59 -21.04 11.87
N PHE A 301 2.49 -19.79 11.41
CA PHE A 301 3.26 -19.30 10.26
C PHE A 301 4.62 -18.75 10.70
N LEU A 302 4.61 -17.86 11.70
CA LEU A 302 5.79 -17.12 12.16
C LEU A 302 6.88 -18.03 12.73
N TYR A 303 6.47 -19.12 13.37
CA TYR A 303 7.40 -20.08 13.96
C TYR A 303 7.28 -21.44 13.28
N LEU A 304 8.42 -22.14 13.14
CA LEU A 304 8.42 -23.57 12.88
C LEU A 304 8.06 -24.27 14.18
N ARG A 305 6.76 -24.54 14.36
CA ARG A 305 6.25 -25.17 15.58
C ARG A 305 6.59 -26.66 15.55
N GLU A 306 7.49 -27.06 16.43
CA GLU A 306 7.91 -28.44 16.62
C GLU A 306 7.42 -28.90 17.99
N ASN A 307 6.71 -30.03 18.04
CA ASN A 307 6.29 -30.60 19.31
C ASN A 307 7.51 -31.15 20.06
N THR A 308 7.42 -31.21 21.38
CA THR A 308 8.44 -31.87 22.21
C THR A 308 8.50 -33.36 21.88
N GLY A 309 9.72 -33.91 21.80
CA GLY A 309 9.94 -35.32 21.46
C GLY A 309 10.12 -35.55 19.96
N THR A 310 9.51 -36.62 19.45
CA THR A 310 9.68 -37.02 18.04
C THR A 310 8.94 -36.07 17.12
N LEU A 311 9.64 -35.51 16.13
CA LEU A 311 9.03 -34.62 15.13
C LEU A 311 7.90 -35.30 14.38
N ASP A 312 6.80 -34.59 14.17
CA ASP A 312 5.76 -34.95 13.20
C ASP A 312 6.35 -35.03 11.77
N PRO A 313 5.83 -35.88 10.86
CA PRO A 313 6.36 -36.00 9.50
C PRO A 313 6.39 -34.68 8.69
N TYR A 314 5.41 -33.79 8.86
CA TYR A 314 5.41 -32.48 8.20
C TYR A 314 6.39 -31.51 8.85
N ALA A 315 6.59 -31.61 10.17
CA ALA A 315 7.64 -30.87 10.86
C ALA A 315 9.04 -31.31 10.36
N LEU A 316 9.25 -32.63 10.16
CA LEU A 316 10.48 -33.16 9.58
C LEU A 316 10.70 -32.65 8.14
N ALA A 317 9.66 -32.70 7.30
CA ALA A 317 9.72 -32.15 5.95
C ALA A 317 10.05 -30.64 5.93
N SER A 318 9.42 -29.87 6.81
CA SER A 318 9.65 -28.43 6.95
C SER A 318 11.07 -28.14 7.44
N ARG A 319 11.56 -28.87 8.45
CA ARG A 319 12.93 -28.71 8.94
C ARG A 319 13.94 -28.98 7.83
N LEU A 320 13.76 -30.05 7.07
CA LEU A 320 14.63 -30.39 5.94
C LEU A 320 14.61 -29.30 4.85
N SER A 321 13.42 -28.80 4.48
CA SER A 321 13.27 -27.77 3.45
C SER A 321 13.85 -26.42 3.88
N TYR A 322 13.64 -26.00 5.12
CA TYR A 322 14.20 -24.74 5.60
C TYR A 322 15.72 -24.85 5.82
N PHE A 323 16.22 -26.02 6.20
CA PHE A 323 17.65 -26.26 6.30
C PHE A 323 18.36 -26.18 4.94
N LEU A 324 17.85 -26.88 3.91
CA LEU A 324 18.52 -26.98 2.61
C LEU A 324 18.13 -25.88 1.62
N TRP A 325 16.89 -25.39 1.65
CA TRP A 325 16.36 -24.45 0.65
C TRP A 325 15.97 -23.10 1.22
N SER A 326 15.99 -22.93 2.55
CA SER A 326 15.45 -21.72 3.21
C SER A 326 14.03 -21.37 2.72
N SER A 327 13.26 -22.40 2.37
CA SER A 327 11.95 -22.29 1.72
C SER A 327 11.03 -23.42 2.18
N MET A 328 9.74 -23.31 1.87
CA MET A 328 8.72 -24.30 2.24
C MET A 328 8.99 -25.66 1.53
N PRO A 329 8.56 -26.79 2.13
CA PRO A 329 8.69 -28.09 1.49
C PRO A 329 7.87 -28.12 0.20
N ASP A 330 8.38 -28.82 -0.81
CA ASP A 330 7.66 -29.01 -2.07
C ASP A 330 6.58 -30.11 -1.95
N ALA A 331 5.82 -30.30 -3.02
CA ALA A 331 4.76 -31.31 -3.06
C ALA A 331 5.29 -32.73 -2.82
N THR A 332 6.51 -33.04 -3.26
CA THR A 332 7.15 -34.36 -3.04
C THR A 332 7.41 -34.60 -1.56
N LEU A 333 8.03 -33.63 -0.86
CA LEU A 333 8.27 -33.74 0.58
C LEU A 333 6.96 -33.80 1.37
N LEU A 334 5.97 -32.98 1.03
CA LEU A 334 4.66 -32.99 1.70
C LEU A 334 3.92 -34.33 1.51
N ARG A 335 4.02 -34.94 0.32
CA ARG A 335 3.45 -36.27 0.06
C ARG A 335 4.18 -37.36 0.85
N LEU A 336 5.51 -37.37 0.85
CA LEU A 336 6.30 -38.35 1.61
C LEU A 336 6.09 -38.20 3.13
N ALA A 337 5.85 -36.97 3.61
CA ALA A 337 5.42 -36.71 4.98
C ALA A 337 4.04 -37.31 5.27
N ALA A 338 3.06 -37.13 4.36
CA ALA A 338 1.73 -37.73 4.48
C ALA A 338 1.79 -39.26 4.54
N GLU A 339 2.68 -39.87 3.75
CA GLU A 339 2.92 -41.32 3.74
C GLU A 339 3.83 -41.80 4.89
N ASN A 340 4.32 -40.90 5.75
CA ASN A 340 5.30 -41.16 6.82
C ASN A 340 6.61 -41.83 6.37
N LYS A 341 6.95 -41.75 5.08
CA LYS A 341 8.14 -42.39 4.48
C LYS A 341 9.43 -41.61 4.68
N LEU A 342 9.36 -40.32 5.03
CA LEU A 342 10.56 -39.50 5.25
C LEU A 342 11.45 -39.99 6.39
N ARG A 343 10.96 -40.89 7.25
CA ARG A 343 11.77 -41.51 8.32
C ARG A 343 12.65 -42.65 7.82
N GLU A 344 12.36 -43.19 6.65
CA GLU A 344 13.15 -44.27 6.07
C GLU A 344 14.50 -43.72 5.60
N PRO A 345 15.65 -44.25 6.08
CA PRO A 345 16.96 -43.68 5.77
C PRO A 345 17.26 -43.58 4.27
N ALA A 346 16.81 -44.56 3.49
CA ALA A 346 16.97 -44.57 2.04
C ALA A 346 16.19 -43.42 1.38
N VAL A 347 14.92 -43.24 1.76
CA VAL A 347 14.06 -42.16 1.25
C VAL A 347 14.63 -40.79 1.64
N MET A 348 15.06 -40.62 2.90
CA MET A 348 15.69 -39.40 3.38
C MET A 348 16.92 -39.05 2.55
N ARG A 349 17.83 -40.00 2.36
CA ARG A 349 19.05 -39.81 1.55
C ARG A 349 18.70 -39.37 0.12
N THR A 350 17.77 -40.07 -0.53
CA THR A 350 17.33 -39.70 -1.89
C THR A 350 16.75 -38.29 -1.95
N GLN A 351 15.98 -37.86 -0.95
CA GLN A 351 15.43 -36.50 -0.94
C GLN A 351 16.48 -35.44 -0.67
N VAL A 352 17.43 -35.66 0.24
CA VAL A 352 18.57 -34.75 0.47
C VAL A 352 19.36 -34.56 -0.82
N GLU A 353 19.73 -35.66 -1.47
CA GLU A 353 20.45 -35.68 -2.74
C GLU A 353 19.71 -34.93 -3.86
N ARG A 354 18.39 -35.13 -3.96
CA ARG A 354 17.56 -34.40 -4.91
C ARG A 354 17.55 -32.90 -4.61
N MET A 355 17.39 -32.54 -3.34
CA MET A 355 17.29 -31.15 -2.92
C MET A 355 18.60 -30.39 -3.09
N LEU A 356 19.74 -31.03 -2.86
CA LEU A 356 21.06 -30.43 -3.09
C LEU A 356 21.36 -30.14 -4.57
N ARG A 357 20.70 -30.84 -5.50
CA ARG A 357 20.80 -30.59 -6.94
C ARG A 357 19.84 -29.50 -7.44
N ASP A 358 18.89 -29.08 -6.62
CA ASP A 358 17.93 -28.01 -6.97
C ASP A 358 18.58 -26.63 -6.79
N PRO A 359 18.33 -25.65 -7.68
CA PRO A 359 18.87 -24.30 -7.54
C PRO A 359 18.61 -23.64 -6.17
N LYS A 360 17.53 -24.00 -5.48
CA LYS A 360 17.25 -23.49 -4.12
C LYS A 360 18.32 -23.87 -3.09
N ALA A 361 19.13 -24.90 -3.34
CA ALA A 361 20.22 -25.30 -2.45
C ALA A 361 21.32 -24.24 -2.34
N GLU A 362 21.39 -23.28 -3.27
CA GLU A 362 22.27 -22.12 -3.15
C GLU A 362 22.07 -21.37 -1.82
N ALA A 363 20.83 -21.35 -1.30
CA ALA A 363 20.54 -20.76 0.00
C ALA A 363 21.27 -21.49 1.15
N PHE A 364 21.35 -22.82 1.12
CA PHE A 364 22.11 -23.59 2.10
C PHE A 364 23.62 -23.30 1.98
N VAL A 365 24.16 -23.34 0.77
CA VAL A 365 25.59 -23.03 0.51
C VAL A 365 25.94 -21.67 1.08
N GLN A 366 25.13 -20.64 0.81
CA GLN A 366 25.35 -19.29 1.30
C GLN A 366 25.24 -19.21 2.83
N ASN A 367 24.13 -19.68 3.40
CA ASN A 367 23.81 -19.48 4.82
C ASN A 367 24.69 -20.32 5.74
N PHE A 368 24.90 -21.60 5.39
CA PHE A 368 25.74 -22.50 6.16
C PHE A 368 27.18 -22.00 6.19
N THR A 369 27.78 -21.71 5.02
CA THR A 369 29.17 -21.25 4.93
C THR A 369 29.39 -19.93 5.66
N THR A 370 28.47 -18.98 5.50
CA THR A 370 28.53 -17.66 6.17
C THR A 370 28.50 -17.82 7.68
N THR A 371 27.65 -18.70 8.20
CA THR A 371 27.49 -18.92 9.65
C THR A 371 28.67 -19.71 10.22
N TRP A 372 29.06 -20.80 9.54
CA TRP A 372 30.15 -21.68 9.95
C TRP A 372 31.47 -20.93 10.06
N LEU A 373 31.83 -20.18 9.01
CA LEU A 373 33.09 -19.42 8.96
C LEU A 373 32.98 -18.01 9.55
N ARG A 374 31.81 -17.65 10.10
CA ARG A 374 31.55 -16.32 10.68
C ARG A 374 31.89 -15.18 9.71
N LEU A 375 31.55 -15.35 8.43
CA LEU A 375 31.82 -14.37 7.38
C LEU A 375 31.06 -13.05 7.63
N ASP A 376 30.02 -13.07 8.47
CA ASP A 376 29.33 -11.89 8.99
C ASP A 376 30.22 -10.98 9.86
N LYS A 377 31.36 -11.50 10.35
CA LYS A 377 32.37 -10.75 11.10
C LYS A 377 33.52 -10.28 10.21
N LEU A 378 33.57 -10.70 8.94
CA LEU A 378 34.59 -10.23 8.01
C LEU A 378 34.50 -8.70 7.87
N GLY A 379 35.63 -8.01 8.05
CA GLY A 379 35.69 -6.55 8.05
C GLY A 379 35.49 -5.87 9.41
N LYS A 380 35.21 -6.61 10.50
CA LYS A 380 35.14 -6.01 11.86
C LYS A 380 36.48 -5.67 12.48
N MET A 381 37.55 -6.30 12.01
CA MET A 381 38.94 -5.98 12.35
C MET A 381 39.72 -5.83 11.04
N PRO A 382 39.46 -4.76 10.26
CA PRO A 382 40.08 -4.59 8.96
C PRO A 382 41.56 -4.16 9.12
N PRO A 383 42.39 -4.38 8.10
CA PRO A 383 43.75 -3.82 8.06
C PRO A 383 43.75 -2.28 8.16
N GLU A 384 44.87 -1.72 8.60
CA GLU A 384 45.05 -0.26 8.72
C GLU A 384 44.78 0.45 7.38
N LYS A 385 43.97 1.53 7.41
CA LYS A 385 43.55 2.27 6.20
C LYS A 385 44.70 2.95 5.46
N GLY A 386 45.71 3.44 6.17
CA GLY A 386 46.88 4.13 5.60
C GLY A 386 48.07 3.22 5.28
N GLY A 387 47.94 1.93 5.59
CA GLY A 387 49.04 0.97 5.49
C GLY A 387 49.16 0.30 4.11
N PRO A 388 50.07 -0.69 3.99
CA PRO A 388 50.30 -1.43 2.75
C PRO A 388 49.05 -2.18 2.24
N PHE A 389 48.07 -2.42 3.10
CA PHE A 389 46.81 -3.10 2.77
C PHE A 389 45.65 -2.15 2.41
N ARG A 390 45.92 -0.90 2.03
CA ARG A 390 44.89 0.07 1.59
C ARG A 390 43.94 -0.46 0.50
N PHE A 391 44.41 -1.39 -0.34
CA PHE A 391 43.59 -2.03 -1.38
C PHE A 391 42.37 -2.77 -0.80
N TYR A 392 42.46 -3.24 0.45
CA TYR A 392 41.36 -3.86 1.17
C TYR A 392 40.14 -2.95 1.21
N HIS A 393 40.36 -1.68 1.53
CA HIS A 393 39.34 -0.63 1.58
C HIS A 393 39.01 -0.10 0.18
N ASP A 394 40.02 0.26 -0.61
CA ASP A 394 39.85 0.88 -1.93
C ASP A 394 39.04 0.00 -2.90
N ARG A 395 39.16 -1.34 -2.76
CA ARG A 395 38.50 -2.31 -3.64
C ARG A 395 37.32 -3.04 -3.01
N LYS A 396 37.00 -2.76 -1.74
CA LYS A 396 35.97 -3.48 -0.97
C LYS A 396 36.19 -4.99 -1.06
N MET A 397 37.30 -5.46 -0.47
CA MET A 397 37.72 -6.86 -0.59
C MET A 397 36.79 -7.82 0.16
N GLU A 398 36.05 -7.37 1.16
CA GLU A 398 35.26 -8.25 2.04
C GLU A 398 34.18 -9.05 1.31
N PRO A 399 33.31 -8.46 0.48
CA PRO A 399 32.32 -9.23 -0.28
C PRO A 399 32.96 -10.22 -1.26
N MET A 400 34.16 -9.90 -1.77
CA MET A 400 34.86 -10.75 -2.72
C MET A 400 35.44 -11.99 -2.03
N LEU A 401 36.10 -11.80 -0.89
CA LEU A 401 36.62 -12.89 -0.05
C LEU A 401 35.49 -13.78 0.46
N SER A 402 34.36 -13.18 0.89
CA SER A 402 33.17 -13.94 1.27
C SER A 402 32.65 -14.78 0.10
N LYS A 403 32.58 -14.20 -1.11
CA LYS A 403 32.11 -14.91 -2.30
C LYS A 403 33.06 -16.04 -2.72
N GLN A 404 34.38 -15.84 -2.60
CA GLN A 404 35.37 -16.89 -2.81
C GLN A 404 35.12 -18.09 -1.88
N ALA A 405 34.97 -17.83 -0.57
CA ALA A 405 34.76 -18.89 0.41
C ALA A 405 33.48 -19.68 0.13
N VAL A 406 32.38 -18.97 -0.20
CA VAL A 406 31.11 -19.61 -0.59
C VAL A 406 31.25 -20.40 -1.89
N ALA A 407 31.95 -19.89 -2.91
CA ALA A 407 32.15 -20.58 -4.18
C ALA A 407 32.97 -21.86 -4.02
N PHE A 408 34.02 -21.82 -3.20
CA PHE A 408 34.82 -23.00 -2.88
C PHE A 408 33.97 -24.06 -2.15
N PHE A 409 33.17 -23.65 -1.16
CA PHE A 409 32.25 -24.56 -0.49
C PHE A 409 31.22 -25.17 -1.45
N ALA A 410 30.67 -24.38 -2.36
CA ALA A 410 29.73 -24.84 -3.36
C ALA A 410 30.33 -25.93 -4.24
N ASP A 411 31.57 -25.75 -4.72
CA ASP A 411 32.23 -26.73 -5.59
C ASP A 411 32.54 -28.04 -4.87
N VAL A 412 33.10 -27.97 -3.67
CA VAL A 412 33.37 -29.16 -2.82
C VAL A 412 32.09 -29.96 -2.57
N LEU A 413 30.97 -29.27 -2.30
CA LEU A 413 29.67 -29.89 -2.11
C LEU A 413 29.13 -30.50 -3.41
N GLN A 414 29.19 -29.77 -4.53
CA GLN A 414 28.65 -30.19 -5.82
C GLN A 414 29.37 -31.41 -6.38
N ARG A 415 30.69 -31.47 -6.21
CA ARG A 415 31.53 -32.60 -6.62
C ARG A 415 31.51 -33.76 -5.64
N ASN A 416 30.87 -33.58 -4.48
CA ASN A 416 30.87 -34.53 -3.38
C ASN A 416 32.31 -34.95 -3.00
N GLU A 417 33.19 -33.97 -2.84
CA GLU A 417 34.58 -34.23 -2.47
C GLU A 417 34.72 -34.68 -1.01
N ARG A 418 35.94 -35.12 -0.65
CA ARG A 418 36.26 -35.48 0.72
C ARG A 418 36.23 -34.23 1.60
N ILE A 419 35.75 -34.38 2.83
CA ILE A 419 35.74 -33.27 3.81
C ILE A 419 37.14 -32.68 4.06
N ALA A 420 38.19 -33.47 3.87
CA ALA A 420 39.58 -33.04 3.96
C ALA A 420 39.96 -31.95 2.93
N THR A 421 39.23 -31.84 1.81
CA THR A 421 39.45 -30.77 0.81
C THR A 421 39.29 -29.38 1.44
N PHE A 422 38.44 -29.22 2.47
CA PHE A 422 38.31 -27.94 3.18
C PHE A 422 39.57 -27.52 3.95
N ILE A 423 40.45 -28.48 4.29
CA ILE A 423 41.69 -28.24 5.04
C ILE A 423 42.87 -28.19 4.09
N HIS A 424 42.89 -29.07 3.09
CA HIS A 424 44.00 -29.22 2.15
C HIS A 424 43.46 -29.43 0.73
N SER A 425 43.54 -28.35 -0.07
CA SER A 425 43.13 -28.31 -1.47
C SER A 425 44.29 -27.81 -2.34
N ASP A 426 44.38 -28.33 -3.56
CA ASP A 426 45.31 -27.89 -4.60
C ASP A 426 44.75 -26.75 -5.48
N HIS A 427 43.51 -26.34 -5.24
CA HIS A 427 42.82 -25.30 -5.99
C HIS A 427 41.98 -24.38 -5.10
N THR A 428 41.67 -23.18 -5.62
CA THR A 428 40.79 -22.20 -4.99
C THR A 428 40.11 -21.31 -6.04
N TYR A 429 39.16 -20.48 -5.60
CA TYR A 429 38.38 -19.59 -6.46
C TYR A 429 38.81 -18.15 -6.29
N LEU A 430 39.24 -17.49 -7.37
CA LEU A 430 39.71 -16.12 -7.31
C LEU A 430 39.01 -15.28 -8.37
N ASN A 431 38.75 -14.03 -8.04
CA ASN A 431 38.47 -13.01 -9.05
C ASN A 431 39.77 -12.22 -9.35
N ALA A 432 39.75 -11.38 -10.38
CA ALA A 432 40.91 -10.61 -10.81
C ALA A 432 41.49 -9.68 -9.72
N HIS A 433 40.69 -9.29 -8.72
CA HIS A 433 41.16 -8.47 -7.61
C HIS A 433 41.85 -9.31 -6.54
N ILE A 434 41.30 -10.45 -6.15
CA ILE A 434 41.92 -11.34 -5.15
C ILE A 434 43.22 -11.93 -5.72
N ALA A 435 43.20 -12.40 -6.98
CA ALA A 435 44.37 -13.02 -7.63
C ALA A 435 45.59 -12.09 -7.77
N ARG A 436 45.40 -10.77 -7.67
CA ARG A 436 46.50 -9.80 -7.73
C ARG A 436 47.28 -9.70 -6.41
N TRP A 437 46.70 -10.15 -5.31
CA TRP A 437 47.20 -9.94 -3.95
C TRP A 437 47.33 -11.24 -3.13
N MET A 438 47.08 -12.39 -3.75
CA MET A 438 47.57 -13.72 -3.34
C MET A 438 48.82 -14.02 -4.13
#